data_AF-A0AAD8W3W5-F1
#
_entry.id   AF-A0AAD8W3W5-F1
#
_cell.length_a   1.000
_cell.length_b   1.000
_cell.length_c   1.000
_cell.angle_alpha   90.00
_cell.angle_beta   90.00
_cell.angle_gamma   90.00
#
_symmetry.space_group_name_H-M   'P 1'
#
loop_
_entity.id
_entity.type
_entity.pdbx_description
1 polymer ?
#
loop_
_entity_poly.entity_id
_entity_poly.type
_entity_poly.pdbx_seq_one_letter_code
_entity_poly.pdbx_strand_id
1 'polypeptide(L)'
;MAAAASVASTSSRFSRMCISEPRIYGPRTLDDEAPIVPKEERDELRSELLRKIDGCYQQAKLRGGVVADAGFCFGLLDPVSNIVAGAVITSAAVVKADPDPAVVQRKPGLAGNVEQRSLDGLVAFLAALFPHLNEARAMWYLCKADLDPLVAARLVVQHRGMEQSFRFTSDATVAAVETALRCAAAAAQHPSPKQFASGWKLLSHFLERVDAVLPGSGPCATVDQFQATAIADILLREPQPSVFSLEKSWELASSRILKLSPDPFGKMVNVFPDRSTVRRVLLTTIHGYYLQALARLPKEGLRSQYHHSLLHAGHCYGPLDPVSNIIVNTIWYSRAYPLTKKVDLEAISSKGLLRIAVRSFYGLLSFLCTRCATDNLSPDEAMQRLQAAGLISASPILTSSMIITTMRLW
;
A
#
# COMPACT_ATOMS: atom_id res chain seq x y z
N MET A 1 63.99 56.77 -11.01
CA MET A 1 62.84 56.61 -11.90
C MET A 1 62.60 55.13 -12.16
N ALA A 2 61.57 54.53 -11.57
CA ALA A 2 60.90 53.34 -12.08
C ALA A 2 59.54 53.25 -11.36
N ALA A 3 58.47 53.25 -12.15
CA ALA A 3 57.09 53.40 -11.72
C ALA A 3 56.44 52.06 -11.35
N ALA A 4 55.37 52.16 -10.58
CA ALA A 4 54.61 51.10 -9.93
C ALA A 4 53.89 50.14 -10.89
N ALA A 5 53.79 48.87 -10.47
CA ALA A 5 52.80 47.92 -10.97
C ALA A 5 51.96 47.42 -9.77
N SER A 6 50.66 47.74 -9.81
CA SER A 6 49.64 47.40 -8.84
C SER A 6 49.37 45.89 -8.82
N VAL A 7 49.51 45.26 -7.65
CA VAL A 7 49.05 43.89 -7.40
C VAL A 7 47.68 43.97 -6.73
N ALA A 8 46.63 43.66 -7.50
CA ALA A 8 45.29 43.44 -6.97
C ALA A 8 45.25 42.10 -6.21
N SER A 9 45.17 42.17 -4.88
CA SER A 9 44.90 41.02 -4.01
C SER A 9 43.45 40.55 -4.20
N THR A 10 43.24 39.39 -4.83
CA THR A 10 41.95 38.71 -4.78
C THR A 10 41.94 37.76 -3.59
N SER A 11 41.20 38.14 -2.56
CA SER A 11 40.93 37.35 -1.35
C SER A 11 40.13 36.10 -1.72
N SER A 12 40.76 34.92 -1.73
CA SER A 12 40.05 33.63 -1.75
C SER A 12 39.50 33.31 -0.36
N ARG A 13 38.28 33.77 -0.04
CA ARG A 13 37.49 33.23 1.08
C ARG A 13 36.87 31.90 0.66
N PHE A 14 37.68 30.83 0.58
CA PHE A 14 37.14 29.49 0.79
C PHE A 14 37.16 29.24 2.30
N SER A 15 36.04 29.58 2.94
CA SER A 15 35.77 29.13 4.31
C SER A 15 35.84 27.60 4.30
N ARG A 16 36.81 27.03 5.01
CA ARG A 16 36.80 25.60 5.35
C ARG A 16 35.54 25.37 6.16
N MET A 17 34.48 24.84 5.54
CA MET A 17 33.37 24.27 6.29
C MET A 17 33.96 23.19 7.20
N CYS A 18 33.93 23.39 8.51
CA CYS A 18 34.15 22.30 9.45
C CYS A 18 33.13 21.21 9.12
N ILE A 19 33.58 20.14 8.49
CA ILE A 19 32.75 18.97 8.23
C ILE A 19 32.45 18.38 9.60
N SER A 20 31.24 18.62 10.11
CA SER A 20 30.70 17.91 11.27
C SER A 20 30.87 16.40 11.03
N GLU A 21 31.13 15.62 12.08
CA GLU A 21 31.28 14.18 11.94
C GLU A 21 30.12 13.55 11.14
N PRO A 22 30.40 12.61 10.23
CA PRO A 22 29.39 12.05 9.35
C PRO A 22 28.33 11.30 10.17
N ARG A 23 27.07 11.70 10.03
CA ARG A 23 25.91 11.03 10.65
C ARG A 23 25.48 9.88 9.74
N ILE A 24 25.97 8.67 10.05
CA ILE A 24 25.72 7.46 9.25
C ILE A 24 24.54 6.68 9.83
N TYR A 25 23.53 6.45 8.98
CA TYR A 25 22.35 5.69 9.30
C TYR A 25 22.34 4.30 8.66
N GLY A 26 21.76 3.33 9.36
CA GLY A 26 21.62 1.95 8.93
C GLY A 26 20.54 1.21 9.74
N PRO A 27 20.38 -0.10 9.47
CA PRO A 27 19.37 -0.95 10.12
C PRO A 27 19.37 -0.95 11.65
N ARG A 28 20.51 -0.64 12.27
CA ARG A 28 20.70 -0.67 13.73
C ARG A 28 20.78 0.73 14.36
N THR A 29 20.78 1.79 13.57
CA THR A 29 20.99 3.17 14.06
C THR A 29 19.78 4.06 13.84
N LEU A 30 18.90 3.69 12.92
CA LEU A 30 17.48 4.04 13.03
C LEU A 30 16.74 2.82 13.52
N ASP A 31 16.55 2.75 14.83
CA ASP A 31 15.47 1.91 15.33
C ASP A 31 14.16 2.50 14.80
N ASP A 32 13.41 1.66 14.10
CA ASP A 32 11.98 1.84 13.94
C ASP A 32 11.34 1.56 15.33
N GLU A 33 11.74 2.28 16.38
CA GLU A 33 10.90 2.46 17.55
C GLU A 33 9.70 3.25 17.04
N ALA A 34 8.74 2.51 16.49
CA ALA A 34 7.42 3.03 16.27
C ALA A 34 6.97 3.65 17.61
N PRO A 35 6.08 4.64 17.58
CA PRO A 35 5.01 4.57 18.56
C PRO A 35 4.31 3.24 18.27
N ILE A 36 4.82 2.15 18.86
CA ILE A 36 4.11 0.90 18.98
C ILE A 36 2.92 1.34 19.80
N VAL A 37 1.77 1.54 19.14
CA VAL A 37 0.48 1.48 19.81
C VAL A 37 0.65 0.38 20.84
N PRO A 38 0.65 0.70 22.16
CA PRO A 38 1.06 -0.23 23.19
C PRO A 38 0.38 -1.57 22.93
N LYS A 39 1.08 -2.67 23.20
CA LYS A 39 0.51 -4.00 22.91
C LYS A 39 -0.92 -4.10 23.47
N GLU A 40 -1.15 -3.55 24.65
CA GLU A 40 -2.46 -3.39 25.29
C GLU A 40 -3.49 -2.66 24.42
N GLU A 41 -3.18 -1.47 23.89
CA GLU A 41 -4.09 -0.71 23.02
C GLU A 41 -4.35 -1.43 21.67
N ARG A 42 -3.35 -2.16 21.14
CA ARG A 42 -3.56 -3.02 19.95
C ARG A 42 -4.46 -4.20 20.25
N ASP A 43 -4.27 -4.85 21.39
CA ASP A 43 -5.07 -5.99 21.83
C ASP A 43 -6.51 -5.55 22.15
N GLU A 44 -6.70 -4.34 22.69
CA GLU A 44 -8.00 -3.72 22.91
C GLU A 44 -8.72 -3.41 21.58
N LEU A 45 -8.03 -2.75 20.64
CA LEU A 45 -8.56 -2.51 19.28
C LEU A 45 -8.97 -3.81 18.58
N ARG A 46 -8.12 -4.83 18.67
CA ARG A 46 -8.38 -6.15 18.10
C ARG A 46 -9.62 -6.78 18.73
N SER A 47 -9.75 -6.73 20.05
CA SER A 47 -10.88 -7.31 20.78
C SER A 47 -12.19 -6.62 20.42
N GLU A 48 -12.19 -5.29 20.33
CA GLU A 48 -13.38 -4.52 19.91
C GLU A 48 -13.79 -4.85 18.48
N LEU A 49 -12.82 -4.95 17.55
CA LEU A 49 -13.11 -5.33 16.16
C LEU A 49 -13.70 -6.75 16.08
N LEU A 50 -13.15 -7.71 16.81
CA LEU A 50 -13.67 -9.09 16.84
C LEU A 50 -15.11 -9.12 17.39
N ARG A 51 -15.41 -8.34 18.44
CA ARG A 51 -16.76 -8.20 18.97
C ARG A 51 -17.74 -7.61 17.95
N LYS A 52 -17.33 -6.58 17.21
CA LYS A 52 -18.13 -6.01 16.12
C LYS A 52 -18.35 -7.02 14.99
N ILE A 53 -17.33 -7.80 14.63
CA ILE A 53 -17.41 -8.82 13.58
C ILE A 53 -18.39 -9.92 13.98
N ASP A 54 -18.35 -10.41 15.22
CA ASP A 54 -19.35 -11.35 15.74
C ASP A 54 -20.77 -10.78 15.62
N GLY A 55 -20.97 -9.51 15.99
CA GLY A 55 -22.24 -8.81 15.78
C GLY A 55 -22.70 -8.79 14.32
N CYS A 56 -21.79 -8.57 13.37
CA CYS A 56 -22.09 -8.64 11.93
C CYS A 56 -22.54 -10.05 11.51
N TYR A 57 -21.89 -11.10 12.01
CA TYR A 57 -22.27 -12.49 11.72
C TYR A 57 -23.62 -12.85 12.34
N GLN A 58 -23.91 -12.41 13.57
CA GLN A 58 -25.23 -12.58 14.17
C GLN A 58 -26.31 -11.91 13.34
N GLN A 59 -26.07 -10.67 12.90
CA GLN A 59 -27.00 -9.95 12.02
C GLN A 59 -27.14 -10.63 10.65
N ALA A 60 -26.05 -11.15 10.08
CA ALA A 60 -26.08 -11.89 8.83
C ALA A 60 -26.85 -13.22 8.95
N LYS A 61 -26.73 -13.94 10.07
CA LYS A 61 -27.50 -15.17 10.34
C LYS A 61 -28.99 -14.90 10.46
N LEU A 62 -29.37 -13.82 11.15
CA LEU A 62 -30.76 -13.36 11.22
C LEU A 62 -31.32 -12.98 9.84
N ARG A 63 -30.46 -12.49 8.94
CA ARG A 63 -30.84 -12.06 7.59
C ARG A 63 -30.86 -13.21 6.57
N GLY A 64 -29.84 -14.06 6.51
CA GLY A 64 -29.60 -15.00 5.40
C GLY A 64 -29.61 -16.49 5.73
N GLY A 65 -30.05 -16.89 6.93
CA GLY A 65 -30.06 -18.29 7.35
C GLY A 65 -28.66 -18.93 7.37
N VAL A 66 -28.59 -20.25 7.13
CA VAL A 66 -27.38 -21.12 7.23
C VAL A 66 -26.27 -20.72 6.23
N VAL A 67 -26.54 -19.83 5.28
CA VAL A 67 -25.60 -19.45 4.21
C VAL A 67 -24.46 -18.56 4.72
N ALA A 68 -24.57 -17.92 5.90
CA ALA A 68 -23.58 -16.97 6.41
C ALA A 68 -22.19 -17.56 6.73
N ASP A 69 -22.09 -18.87 6.96
CA ASP A 69 -20.85 -19.50 7.48
C ASP A 69 -19.71 -19.60 6.44
N ALA A 70 -19.97 -19.23 5.17
CA ALA A 70 -18.98 -19.17 4.10
C ALA A 70 -18.62 -17.74 3.65
N GLY A 71 -19.33 -16.72 4.17
CA GLY A 71 -19.11 -15.32 3.84
C GLY A 71 -18.03 -14.66 4.70
N PHE A 72 -17.56 -13.47 4.29
CA PHE A 72 -16.63 -12.66 5.08
C PHE A 72 -17.06 -11.19 5.12
N CYS A 73 -16.57 -10.43 6.10
CA CYS A 73 -16.94 -9.03 6.31
C CYS A 73 -16.34 -8.05 5.28
N PHE A 74 -15.43 -8.51 4.41
CA PHE A 74 -14.76 -7.67 3.41
C PHE A 74 -15.36 -7.86 2.01
N GLY A 75 -15.41 -6.78 1.23
CA GLY A 75 -16.06 -6.74 -0.07
C GLY A 75 -16.29 -5.29 -0.52
N LEU A 76 -17.28 -5.08 -1.39
CA LEU A 76 -17.62 -3.76 -1.93
C LEU A 76 -18.83 -3.10 -1.25
N LEU A 77 -19.45 -3.76 -0.28
CA LEU A 77 -20.65 -3.31 0.45
C LEU A 77 -20.36 -3.14 1.94
N ASP A 78 -21.38 -2.96 2.76
CA ASP A 78 -21.23 -2.91 4.21
C ASP A 78 -20.86 -4.31 4.77
N PRO A 79 -20.32 -4.40 5.99
CA PRO A 79 -19.82 -5.67 6.53
C PRO A 79 -20.84 -6.81 6.50
N VAL A 80 -22.12 -6.54 6.76
CA VAL A 80 -23.17 -7.56 6.81
C VAL A 80 -23.56 -8.00 5.41
N SER A 81 -23.76 -7.04 4.50
CA SER A 81 -24.01 -7.30 3.08
C SER A 81 -22.87 -8.06 2.41
N ASN A 82 -21.61 -7.78 2.80
CA ASN A 82 -20.45 -8.52 2.32
C ASN A 82 -20.47 -9.99 2.74
N ILE A 83 -20.90 -10.30 3.97
CA ILE A 83 -21.02 -11.69 4.43
C ILE A 83 -22.02 -12.44 3.54
N VAL A 84 -23.21 -11.87 3.34
CA VAL A 84 -24.26 -12.51 2.53
C VAL A 84 -23.81 -12.69 1.08
N ALA A 85 -23.34 -11.62 0.42
CA ALA A 85 -22.89 -11.69 -0.96
C ALA A 85 -21.68 -12.64 -1.13
N GLY A 86 -20.72 -12.60 -0.20
CA GLY A 86 -19.54 -13.45 -0.20
C GLY A 86 -19.86 -14.94 -0.09
N ALA A 87 -20.89 -15.28 0.68
CA ALA A 87 -21.36 -16.66 0.78
C ALA A 87 -22.00 -17.17 -0.52
N VAL A 88 -22.78 -16.31 -1.20
CA VAL A 88 -23.37 -16.65 -2.51
C VAL A 88 -22.26 -16.77 -3.57
N ILE A 89 -21.25 -15.89 -3.55
CA ILE A 89 -20.05 -16.00 -4.42
C ILE A 89 -19.37 -17.36 -4.23
N THR A 90 -19.15 -17.76 -2.98
CA THR A 90 -18.49 -19.03 -2.64
C THR A 90 -19.31 -20.22 -3.13
N SER A 91 -20.63 -20.18 -2.93
CA SER A 91 -21.55 -21.23 -3.37
C SER A 91 -21.61 -21.35 -4.90
N ALA A 92 -21.68 -20.23 -5.61
CA ALA A 92 -21.69 -20.22 -7.08
C ALA A 92 -20.36 -20.71 -7.67
N ALA A 93 -19.23 -20.46 -7.00
CA ALA A 93 -17.92 -20.96 -7.42
C ALA A 93 -17.82 -22.49 -7.32
N VAL A 94 -18.45 -23.11 -6.32
CA VAL A 94 -18.54 -24.58 -6.20
C VAL A 94 -19.34 -25.19 -7.35
N VAL A 95 -20.44 -24.54 -7.77
CA VAL A 95 -21.25 -25.02 -8.91
C VAL A 95 -20.51 -24.94 -10.24
N LYS A 96 -19.64 -23.92 -10.43
CA LYS A 96 -18.84 -23.75 -11.66
C LYS A 96 -17.59 -24.65 -11.71
N ALA A 97 -17.16 -25.22 -10.58
CA ALA A 97 -16.02 -26.13 -10.56
C ALA A 97 -16.50 -27.57 -10.87
N ASP A 98 -15.91 -28.19 -11.90
CA ASP A 98 -15.97 -29.64 -12.07
C ASP A 98 -15.39 -30.29 -10.78
N PRO A 99 -16.02 -31.29 -10.16
CA PRO A 99 -15.63 -31.75 -8.84
C PRO A 99 -14.27 -32.48 -8.93
N ASP A 100 -13.18 -31.74 -8.77
CA ASP A 100 -11.86 -32.32 -8.56
C ASP A 100 -11.83 -32.94 -7.15
N PRO A 101 -11.70 -34.28 -7.01
CA PRO A 101 -11.73 -34.96 -5.73
C PRO A 101 -10.61 -34.51 -4.77
N ALA A 102 -9.59 -33.80 -5.25
CA ALA A 102 -8.53 -33.23 -4.42
C ALA A 102 -8.95 -31.97 -3.64
N VAL A 103 -9.96 -31.24 -4.10
CA VAL A 103 -10.44 -29.99 -3.44
C VAL A 103 -11.43 -30.29 -2.31
N VAL A 104 -12.09 -31.45 -2.35
CA VAL A 104 -13.13 -31.88 -1.39
C VAL A 104 -12.53 -32.40 -0.06
N GLN A 105 -11.22 -32.66 0.01
CA GLN A 105 -10.58 -33.28 1.18
C GLN A 105 -9.51 -32.45 1.90
N ARG A 106 -9.66 -31.12 1.98
CA ARG A 106 -9.05 -30.41 3.12
C ARG A 106 -9.97 -30.55 4.32
N LYS A 107 -9.63 -31.51 5.19
CA LYS A 107 -10.19 -31.66 6.56
C LYS A 107 -10.53 -30.28 7.16
N PRO A 108 -11.71 -30.07 7.76
CA PRO A 108 -12.02 -28.90 8.58
C PRO A 108 -11.29 -28.98 9.94
N GLY A 109 -10.00 -29.31 9.91
CA GLY A 109 -9.12 -29.39 11.06
C GLY A 109 -8.14 -28.24 10.96
N LEU A 110 -8.31 -27.25 11.86
CA LEU A 110 -7.54 -26.00 11.97
C LEU A 110 -8.05 -24.79 11.17
N ALA A 111 -9.32 -24.76 10.76
CA ALA A 111 -9.93 -23.52 10.31
C ALA A 111 -10.07 -22.58 11.52
N GLY A 112 -9.24 -21.53 11.60
CA GLY A 112 -9.36 -20.51 12.64
C GLY A 112 -10.76 -19.89 12.67
N ASN A 113 -11.10 -19.22 13.78
CA ASN A 113 -12.40 -18.60 13.99
C ASN A 113 -12.79 -17.69 12.81
N VAL A 114 -14.03 -17.74 12.33
CA VAL A 114 -14.44 -17.04 11.09
C VAL A 114 -14.31 -15.52 11.23
N GLU A 115 -14.49 -15.02 12.45
CA GLU A 115 -14.30 -13.64 12.87
C GLU A 115 -12.84 -13.23 12.73
N GLN A 116 -11.91 -14.10 13.13
CA GLN A 116 -10.48 -13.87 12.99
C GLN A 116 -10.09 -13.80 11.51
N ARG A 117 -10.60 -14.73 10.69
CA ARG A 117 -10.34 -14.76 9.25
C ARG A 117 -10.93 -13.52 8.55
N SER A 118 -12.12 -13.07 8.96
CA SER A 118 -12.70 -11.81 8.51
C SER A 118 -11.82 -10.62 8.88
N LEU A 119 -11.30 -10.56 10.11
CA LEU A 119 -10.41 -9.50 10.54
C LEU A 119 -9.11 -9.48 9.74
N ASP A 120 -8.48 -10.65 9.56
CA ASP A 120 -7.25 -10.80 8.78
C ASP A 120 -7.47 -10.33 7.32
N GLY A 121 -8.63 -10.68 6.74
CA GLY A 121 -9.02 -10.23 5.41
C GLY A 121 -9.27 -8.72 5.32
N LEU A 122 -9.95 -8.10 6.29
CA LEU A 122 -10.18 -6.65 6.34
C LEU A 122 -8.86 -5.87 6.48
N VAL A 123 -7.97 -6.31 7.37
CA VAL A 123 -6.63 -5.70 7.55
C VAL A 123 -5.81 -5.85 6.27
N ALA A 124 -5.79 -7.04 5.66
CA ALA A 124 -5.07 -7.28 4.42
C ALA A 124 -5.65 -6.48 3.24
N PHE A 125 -6.97 -6.27 3.18
CA PHE A 125 -7.61 -5.42 2.18
C PHE A 125 -7.09 -3.98 2.27
N LEU A 126 -7.12 -3.37 3.46
CA LEU A 126 -6.61 -2.01 3.65
C LEU A 126 -5.11 -1.90 3.44
N ALA A 127 -4.33 -2.86 3.93
CA ALA A 127 -2.88 -2.87 3.75
C ALA A 127 -2.48 -3.04 2.27
N ALA A 128 -3.25 -3.80 1.49
CA ALA A 128 -3.03 -3.95 0.05
C ALA A 128 -3.41 -2.69 -0.75
N LEU A 129 -4.50 -2.01 -0.37
CA LEU A 129 -4.88 -0.72 -0.97
C LEU A 129 -3.92 0.41 -0.59
N PHE A 130 -3.42 0.38 0.64
CA PHE A 130 -2.54 1.41 1.20
C PHE A 130 -1.30 0.76 1.81
N PRO A 131 -0.27 0.43 1.00
CA PRO A 131 0.94 -0.28 1.45
C PRO A 131 1.73 0.42 2.57
N HIS A 132 1.41 1.68 2.86
CA HIS A 132 2.01 2.46 3.92
C HIS A 132 1.35 2.25 5.29
N LEU A 133 0.14 1.68 5.36
CA LEU A 133 -0.52 1.37 6.62
C LEU A 133 0.14 0.16 7.30
N ASN A 134 0.36 0.27 8.60
CA ASN A 134 0.66 -0.90 9.43
C ASN A 134 -0.66 -1.52 9.92
N GLU A 135 -0.57 -2.72 10.49
CA GLU A 135 -1.71 -3.46 11.04
C GLU A 135 -2.49 -2.63 12.07
N ALA A 136 -1.81 -1.98 13.01
CA ALA A 136 -2.45 -1.18 14.05
C ALA A 136 -3.29 -0.02 13.48
N ARG A 137 -2.76 0.70 12.48
CA ARG A 137 -3.50 1.78 11.80
C ARG A 137 -4.65 1.22 10.97
N ALA A 138 -4.45 0.10 10.27
CA ALA A 138 -5.53 -0.54 9.52
C ALA A 138 -6.69 -0.91 10.46
N MET A 139 -6.40 -1.56 11.60
CA MET A 139 -7.38 -1.86 12.64
C MET A 139 -8.05 -0.59 13.18
N TRP A 140 -7.30 0.47 13.44
CA TRP A 140 -7.86 1.74 13.91
C TRP A 140 -8.86 2.34 12.91
N TYR A 141 -8.52 2.40 11.61
CA TYR A 141 -9.44 2.89 10.58
C TYR A 141 -10.68 2.00 10.45
N LEU A 142 -10.53 0.68 10.55
CA LEU A 142 -11.66 -0.25 10.56
C LEU A 142 -12.56 0.00 11.77
N CYS A 143 -12.00 0.28 12.94
CA CYS A 143 -12.77 0.55 14.14
C CYS A 143 -13.61 1.84 13.97
N LYS A 144 -13.00 2.89 13.40
CA LYS A 144 -13.67 4.16 13.07
C LYS A 144 -14.71 4.05 11.97
N ALA A 145 -14.49 3.15 11.01
CA ALA A 145 -15.41 2.89 9.90
C ALA A 145 -16.50 1.87 10.23
N ASP A 146 -16.60 1.41 11.48
CA ASP A 146 -17.51 0.34 11.89
C ASP A 146 -17.39 -0.92 11.00
N LEU A 147 -16.14 -1.35 10.80
CA LEU A 147 -15.70 -2.48 9.96
C LEU A 147 -15.89 -2.30 8.45
N ASP A 148 -16.52 -1.23 7.99
CA ASP A 148 -16.78 -1.00 6.58
C ASP A 148 -15.47 -0.75 5.81
N PRO A 149 -15.07 -1.65 4.90
CA PRO A 149 -13.77 -1.59 4.24
C PRO A 149 -13.63 -0.38 3.33
N LEU A 150 -14.70 0.06 2.66
CA LEU A 150 -14.65 1.19 1.75
C LEU A 150 -14.77 2.52 2.48
N VAL A 151 -15.55 2.58 3.56
CA VAL A 151 -15.55 3.76 4.44
C VAL A 151 -14.18 3.91 5.12
N ALA A 152 -13.57 2.82 5.59
CA ALA A 152 -12.20 2.86 6.13
C ALA A 152 -11.19 3.36 5.08
N ALA A 153 -11.29 2.87 3.84
CA ALA A 153 -10.44 3.35 2.75
C ALA A 153 -10.64 4.86 2.48
N ARG A 154 -11.88 5.36 2.55
CA ARG A 154 -12.17 6.79 2.42
C ARG A 154 -11.59 7.62 3.55
N LEU A 155 -11.67 7.14 4.80
CA LEU A 155 -11.03 7.81 5.95
C LEU A 155 -9.52 7.90 5.77
N VAL A 156 -8.87 6.86 5.23
CA VAL A 156 -7.44 6.89 4.90
C VAL A 156 -7.13 7.94 3.83
N VAL A 157 -7.93 7.99 2.75
CA VAL A 157 -7.75 8.95 1.66
C VAL A 157 -7.89 10.38 2.17
N GLN A 158 -8.95 10.66 2.96
CA GLN A 158 -9.21 11.98 3.54
C GLN A 158 -8.12 12.40 4.53
N HIS A 159 -7.75 11.52 5.46
CA HIS A 159 -6.73 11.83 6.46
C HIS A 159 -5.34 12.08 5.84
N ARG A 160 -5.09 11.54 4.64
CA ARG A 160 -3.81 11.69 3.92
C ARG A 160 -3.82 12.79 2.86
N GLY A 161 -4.95 13.45 2.59
CA GLY A 161 -5.07 14.42 1.50
C GLY A 161 -4.89 13.79 0.12
N MET A 162 -5.26 12.52 -0.07
CA MET A 162 -5.08 11.76 -1.31
C MET A 162 -6.28 11.85 -2.27
N GLU A 163 -7.24 12.75 -2.03
CA GLU A 163 -8.50 12.83 -2.80
C GLU A 163 -8.27 13.11 -4.29
N GLN A 164 -7.18 13.83 -4.61
CA GLN A 164 -6.85 14.19 -5.99
C GLN A 164 -6.15 13.05 -6.76
N SER A 165 -5.35 12.23 -6.07
CA SER A 165 -4.55 11.15 -6.66
C SER A 165 -5.26 9.79 -6.64
N PHE A 166 -6.08 9.54 -5.62
CA PHE A 166 -6.85 8.30 -5.48
C PHE A 166 -8.23 8.44 -6.12
N ARG A 167 -8.28 8.37 -7.45
CA ARG A 167 -9.55 8.37 -8.21
C ARG A 167 -10.05 6.95 -8.40
N PHE A 168 -11.29 6.69 -7.99
CA PHE A 168 -11.93 5.37 -8.05
C PHE A 168 -12.26 4.91 -9.49
N THR A 169 -12.28 5.82 -10.45
CA THR A 169 -12.42 5.51 -11.89
C THR A 169 -11.09 5.27 -12.60
N SER A 170 -9.95 5.43 -11.93
CA SER A 170 -8.65 5.20 -12.57
C SER A 170 -8.33 3.69 -12.66
N ASP A 171 -7.73 3.27 -13.78
CA ASP A 171 -7.31 1.89 -14.00
C ASP A 171 -6.38 1.37 -12.90
N ALA A 172 -5.54 2.25 -12.35
CA ALA A 172 -4.64 1.93 -11.24
C ALA A 172 -5.41 1.57 -9.96
N THR A 173 -6.44 2.34 -9.60
CA THR A 173 -7.28 2.06 -8.42
C THR A 173 -8.11 0.79 -8.63
N VAL A 174 -8.66 0.59 -9.83
CA VAL A 174 -9.41 -0.62 -10.18
C VAL A 174 -8.53 -1.88 -10.01
N ALA A 175 -7.32 -1.85 -10.55
CA ALA A 175 -6.36 -2.95 -10.40
C ALA A 175 -5.92 -3.14 -8.93
N ALA A 176 -5.78 -2.06 -8.16
CA ALA A 176 -5.44 -2.11 -6.74
C ALA A 176 -6.57 -2.75 -5.91
N VAL A 177 -7.83 -2.40 -6.14
CA VAL A 177 -9.00 -3.01 -5.45
C VAL A 177 -9.10 -4.49 -5.78
N GLU A 178 -8.94 -4.86 -7.04
CA GLU A 178 -8.93 -6.26 -7.45
C GLU A 178 -7.82 -7.06 -6.75
N THR A 179 -6.64 -6.48 -6.64
CA THR A 179 -5.51 -7.07 -5.91
C THR A 179 -5.80 -7.16 -4.41
N ALA A 180 -6.39 -6.11 -3.82
CA ALA A 180 -6.73 -6.06 -2.42
C ALA A 180 -7.77 -7.11 -2.02
N LEU A 181 -8.80 -7.34 -2.85
CA LEU A 181 -9.78 -8.40 -2.62
C LEU A 181 -9.15 -9.80 -2.66
N ARG A 182 -8.18 -10.02 -3.56
CA ARG A 182 -7.42 -11.29 -3.59
C ARG A 182 -6.56 -11.46 -2.35
N CYS A 183 -5.86 -10.41 -1.92
CA CYS A 183 -5.06 -10.43 -0.71
C CYS A 183 -5.92 -10.68 0.53
N ALA A 184 -7.08 -10.03 0.62
CA ALA A 184 -8.05 -10.22 1.69
C ALA A 184 -8.55 -11.67 1.75
N ALA A 185 -8.99 -12.22 0.61
CA ALA A 185 -9.45 -13.59 0.53
C ALA A 185 -8.34 -14.61 0.83
N ALA A 186 -7.09 -14.33 0.43
CA ALA A 186 -5.95 -15.17 0.77
C ALA A 186 -5.61 -15.13 2.27
N ALA A 187 -5.62 -13.94 2.89
CA ALA A 187 -5.41 -13.76 4.33
C ALA A 187 -6.52 -14.45 5.16
N ALA A 188 -7.76 -14.37 4.68
CA ALA A 188 -8.90 -15.08 5.24
C ALA A 188 -8.92 -16.60 4.94
N GLN A 189 -7.89 -17.13 4.25
CA GLN A 189 -7.76 -18.55 3.91
C GLN A 189 -8.95 -19.07 3.07
N HIS A 190 -9.48 -18.25 2.16
CA HIS A 190 -10.53 -18.67 1.23
C HIS A 190 -9.96 -19.71 0.23
N PRO A 191 -10.68 -20.80 -0.09
CA PRO A 191 -10.17 -21.88 -0.95
C PRO A 191 -9.70 -21.41 -2.34
N SER A 192 -10.37 -20.40 -2.89
CA SER A 192 -10.06 -19.81 -4.20
C SER A 192 -10.11 -18.28 -4.18
N PRO A 193 -9.04 -17.59 -3.75
CA PRO A 193 -9.03 -16.11 -3.64
C PRO A 193 -9.29 -15.40 -4.98
N LYS A 194 -8.88 -16.02 -6.09
CA LYS A 194 -9.12 -15.48 -7.44
C LYS A 194 -10.60 -15.50 -7.81
N GLN A 195 -11.29 -16.62 -7.59
CA GLN A 195 -12.73 -16.72 -7.89
C GLN A 195 -13.56 -15.81 -6.99
N PHE A 196 -13.18 -15.66 -5.71
CA PHE A 196 -13.82 -14.70 -4.81
C PHE A 196 -13.76 -13.27 -5.37
N ALA A 197 -12.57 -12.82 -5.79
CA ALA A 197 -12.39 -11.51 -6.40
C ALA A 197 -13.16 -11.38 -7.73
N SER A 198 -13.20 -12.43 -8.56
CA SER A 198 -13.99 -12.44 -9.80
C SER A 198 -15.50 -12.34 -9.54
N GLY A 199 -16.01 -12.97 -8.50
CA GLY A 199 -17.41 -12.86 -8.09
C GLY A 199 -17.77 -11.40 -7.75
N TRP A 200 -16.93 -10.75 -6.93
CA TRP A 200 -17.08 -9.32 -6.64
C TRP A 200 -16.93 -8.45 -7.89
N LYS A 201 -16.04 -8.81 -8.83
CA LYS A 201 -15.89 -8.10 -10.10
C LYS A 201 -17.21 -8.09 -10.88
N LEU A 202 -17.89 -9.23 -10.96
CA LEU A 202 -19.17 -9.31 -11.63
C LEU A 202 -20.28 -8.55 -10.88
N LEU A 203 -20.40 -8.75 -9.56
CA LEU A 203 -21.38 -8.04 -8.74
C LEU A 203 -21.19 -6.53 -8.77
N SER A 204 -19.96 -6.04 -8.96
CA SER A 204 -19.64 -4.61 -9.00
C SER A 204 -20.46 -3.83 -10.06
N HIS A 205 -20.84 -4.49 -11.16
CA HIS A 205 -21.67 -3.90 -12.23
C HIS A 205 -23.17 -3.90 -11.91
N PHE A 206 -23.59 -4.60 -10.87
CA PHE A 206 -25.00 -4.76 -10.50
C PHE A 206 -25.28 -4.34 -9.06
N LEU A 207 -24.38 -3.53 -8.45
CA LEU A 207 -24.50 -3.18 -7.03
C LEU A 207 -25.80 -2.46 -6.69
N GLU A 208 -26.44 -1.74 -7.61
CA GLU A 208 -27.76 -1.15 -7.37
C GLU A 208 -28.84 -2.21 -7.12
N ARG A 209 -28.82 -3.29 -7.91
CA ARG A 209 -29.73 -4.42 -7.71
C ARG A 209 -29.34 -5.22 -6.48
N VAL A 210 -28.04 -5.45 -6.26
CA VAL A 210 -27.56 -6.19 -5.09
C VAL A 210 -27.92 -5.45 -3.80
N ASP A 211 -27.73 -4.12 -3.74
CA ASP A 211 -28.07 -3.28 -2.59
C ASP A 211 -29.59 -3.19 -2.36
N ALA A 212 -30.40 -3.18 -3.43
CA ALA A 212 -31.87 -3.22 -3.31
C ALA A 212 -32.40 -4.59 -2.84
N VAL A 213 -31.68 -5.66 -3.17
CA VAL A 213 -32.04 -7.04 -2.84
C VAL A 213 -31.50 -7.43 -1.46
N LEU A 214 -30.38 -6.87 -1.03
CA LEU A 214 -29.89 -7.08 0.33
C LEU A 214 -30.71 -6.20 1.29
N PRO A 215 -31.05 -6.71 2.48
CA PRO A 215 -31.65 -5.90 3.53
C PRO A 215 -30.79 -4.66 3.79
N GLY A 216 -31.31 -3.50 3.40
CA GLY A 216 -30.74 -2.22 3.80
C GLY A 216 -30.60 -2.14 5.33
N SER A 217 -29.98 -1.09 5.85
CA SER A 217 -29.72 -0.91 7.30
C SER A 217 -30.97 -0.83 8.20
N GLY A 218 -32.14 -1.28 7.73
CA GLY A 218 -33.36 -1.42 8.52
C GLY A 218 -33.37 -2.69 9.39
N PRO A 219 -34.06 -2.68 10.56
CA PRO A 219 -34.05 -3.80 11.51
C PRO A 219 -34.83 -5.05 11.08
N CYS A 220 -35.52 -5.06 9.94
CA CYS A 220 -36.55 -6.07 9.65
C CYS A 220 -36.67 -6.38 8.14
N ALA A 221 -35.62 -6.91 7.53
CA ALA A 221 -35.73 -7.57 6.23
C ALA A 221 -34.86 -8.82 6.25
N THR A 222 -35.47 -9.99 6.07
CA THR A 222 -34.79 -11.26 5.85
C THR A 222 -34.43 -11.37 4.38
N VAL A 223 -33.20 -11.83 4.09
CA VAL A 223 -32.80 -12.28 2.76
C VAL A 223 -33.56 -13.57 2.46
N ASP A 224 -34.61 -13.46 1.65
CA ASP A 224 -35.34 -14.65 1.20
C ASP A 224 -34.50 -15.46 0.21
N GLN A 225 -34.78 -16.76 0.07
CA GLN A 225 -34.20 -17.66 -0.93
C GLN A 225 -34.24 -17.01 -2.34
N PHE A 226 -35.34 -16.30 -2.65
CA PHE A 226 -35.53 -15.55 -3.89
C PHE A 226 -34.50 -14.44 -4.13
N GLN A 227 -34.01 -13.81 -3.06
CA GLN A 227 -33.01 -12.74 -3.13
C GLN A 227 -31.60 -13.32 -3.35
N ALA A 228 -31.29 -14.44 -2.68
CA ALA A 228 -30.05 -15.19 -2.92
C ALA A 228 -29.99 -15.74 -4.36
N THR A 229 -31.10 -16.21 -4.91
CA THR A 229 -31.18 -16.65 -6.32
C THR A 229 -30.94 -15.49 -7.29
N ALA A 230 -31.43 -14.28 -7.00
CA ALA A 230 -31.17 -13.12 -7.87
C ALA A 230 -29.68 -12.76 -7.94
N ILE A 231 -28.95 -12.86 -6.82
CA ILE A 231 -27.49 -12.66 -6.79
C ILE A 231 -26.78 -13.83 -7.51
N ALA A 232 -27.22 -15.07 -7.29
CA ALA A 232 -26.67 -16.24 -7.97
C ALA A 232 -26.85 -16.17 -9.49
N ASP A 233 -28.01 -15.73 -9.97
CA ASP A 233 -28.29 -15.53 -11.39
C ASP A 233 -27.34 -14.51 -12.02
N ILE A 234 -27.01 -13.44 -11.30
CA ILE A 234 -25.97 -12.50 -11.75
C ILE A 234 -24.63 -13.23 -11.86
N LEU A 235 -24.22 -13.99 -10.83
CA LEU A 235 -22.97 -14.77 -10.78
C LEU A 235 -22.82 -15.82 -11.90
N LEU A 236 -23.93 -16.32 -12.42
CA LEU A 236 -23.95 -17.28 -13.52
C LEU A 236 -23.95 -16.63 -14.91
N ARG A 237 -24.12 -15.30 -15.03
CA ARG A 237 -24.09 -14.62 -16.33
C ARG A 237 -22.72 -14.63 -16.98
N GLU A 238 -22.75 -14.81 -18.30
CA GLU A 238 -21.64 -14.59 -19.23
C GLU A 238 -22.05 -13.50 -20.23
N PRO A 239 -21.11 -12.67 -20.74
CA PRO A 239 -19.67 -12.71 -20.50
C PRO A 239 -19.25 -12.07 -19.18
N GLN A 240 -18.17 -12.60 -18.58
CA GLN A 240 -17.52 -11.97 -17.42
C GLN A 240 -16.89 -10.62 -17.79
N PRO A 241 -17.07 -9.56 -16.96
CA PRO A 241 -16.44 -8.27 -17.19
C PRO A 241 -14.92 -8.34 -16.97
N SER A 242 -14.16 -7.58 -17.75
CA SER A 242 -12.70 -7.50 -17.64
C SER A 242 -12.25 -6.65 -16.43
N VAL A 243 -13.03 -5.62 -16.07
CA VAL A 243 -12.70 -4.61 -15.05
C VAL A 243 -13.84 -4.46 -14.02
N PHE A 244 -13.51 -3.92 -12.84
CA PHE A 244 -14.50 -3.56 -11.82
C PHE A 244 -15.23 -2.25 -12.17
N SER A 245 -16.50 -2.15 -11.77
CA SER A 245 -17.22 -0.88 -11.66
C SER A 245 -17.28 -0.45 -10.19
N LEU A 246 -16.52 0.59 -9.83
CA LEU A 246 -16.37 1.00 -8.42
C LEU A 246 -17.26 2.19 -8.02
N GLU A 247 -17.82 2.92 -8.99
CA GLU A 247 -18.58 4.16 -8.77
C GLU A 247 -19.68 3.96 -7.73
N LYS A 248 -20.54 2.96 -7.94
CA LYS A 248 -21.65 2.67 -7.02
C LYS A 248 -21.18 2.27 -5.63
N SER A 249 -20.16 1.41 -5.53
CA SER A 249 -19.63 0.98 -4.24
C SER A 249 -19.13 2.18 -3.41
N TRP A 250 -18.54 3.17 -4.09
CA TRP A 250 -18.02 4.38 -3.48
C TRP A 250 -19.11 5.38 -3.11
N GLU A 251 -20.17 5.50 -3.93
CA GLU A 251 -21.38 6.25 -3.58
C GLU A 251 -22.04 5.69 -2.31
N LEU A 252 -22.21 4.37 -2.23
CA LEU A 252 -22.77 3.71 -1.06
C LEU A 252 -21.90 3.94 0.18
N ALA A 253 -20.57 3.88 0.05
CA ALA A 253 -19.66 4.23 1.14
C ALA A 253 -19.75 5.73 1.52
N SER A 254 -20.08 6.59 0.55
CA SER A 254 -20.28 8.02 0.76
C SER A 254 -21.53 8.35 1.54
N SER A 255 -22.63 7.65 1.32
CA SER A 255 -23.82 7.81 2.16
C SER A 255 -23.60 7.29 3.57
N ARG A 256 -22.81 6.22 3.74
CA ARG A 256 -22.48 5.61 5.04
C ARG A 256 -21.57 6.50 5.89
N ILE A 257 -20.60 7.20 5.29
CA ILE A 257 -19.71 8.10 6.06
C ILE A 257 -20.50 9.22 6.77
N LEU A 258 -21.59 9.70 6.17
CA LEU A 258 -22.43 10.77 6.73
C LEU A 258 -23.18 10.33 7.99
N LYS A 259 -23.28 9.02 8.23
CA LYS A 259 -23.89 8.44 9.43
C LYS A 259 -22.90 8.30 10.59
N LEU A 260 -21.60 8.52 10.34
CA LEU A 260 -20.58 8.51 11.38
C LEU A 260 -20.58 9.82 12.18
N SER A 261 -19.95 9.78 13.36
CA SER A 261 -19.70 10.97 14.17
C SER A 261 -19.06 12.10 13.34
N PRO A 262 -19.46 13.37 13.53
CA PRO A 262 -18.93 14.52 12.77
C PRO A 262 -17.42 14.75 12.96
N ASP A 263 -16.82 14.18 14.02
CA ASP A 263 -15.37 14.07 14.18
C ASP A 263 -14.96 12.58 14.22
N PRO A 264 -14.75 11.94 13.05
CA PRO A 264 -14.33 10.53 13.00
C PRO A 264 -12.88 10.34 13.51
N PHE A 265 -12.09 11.41 13.59
CA PHE A 265 -10.68 11.35 13.98
C PHE A 265 -10.47 11.51 15.50
N GLY A 266 -11.34 12.26 16.18
CA GLY A 266 -11.46 12.29 17.64
C GLY A 266 -10.17 12.67 18.39
N LYS A 267 -10.11 12.26 19.68
CA LYS A 267 -9.03 12.54 20.65
C LYS A 267 -7.71 11.77 20.44
N MET A 268 -7.54 10.99 19.37
CA MET A 268 -6.23 10.38 19.12
C MET A 268 -5.28 11.44 18.55
N VAL A 269 -4.80 12.23 19.51
CA VAL A 269 -3.86 13.33 19.43
C VAL A 269 -2.54 12.87 18.80
N ASN A 270 -2.06 13.69 17.88
CA ASN A 270 -0.66 13.93 17.46
C ASN A 270 0.35 12.80 17.72
N VAL A 271 0.99 12.26 16.68
CA VAL A 271 2.46 12.20 16.55
C VAL A 271 2.80 11.87 15.09
N PHE A 272 2.88 12.88 14.21
CA PHE A 272 3.50 12.77 12.87
C PHE A 272 3.02 11.59 11.97
N PRO A 273 3.36 11.53 10.67
CA PRO A 273 3.35 10.23 10.02
C PRO A 273 4.36 9.36 10.76
N ASP A 274 3.87 8.36 11.52
CA ASP A 274 4.69 7.29 12.12
C ASP A 274 5.89 7.01 11.23
N ARG A 275 7.11 7.13 11.79
CA ARG A 275 8.37 6.92 11.08
C ARG A 275 8.31 5.70 10.16
N SER A 276 7.66 4.62 10.61
CA SER A 276 7.47 3.39 9.83
C SER A 276 6.64 3.61 8.55
N THR A 277 5.64 4.48 8.61
CA THR A 277 4.80 4.88 7.48
C THR A 277 5.58 5.73 6.48
N VAL A 278 6.26 6.80 6.92
CA VAL A 278 7.06 7.66 6.03
C VAL A 278 8.14 6.82 5.35
N ARG A 279 8.81 5.97 6.12
CA ARG A 279 9.81 5.03 5.62
C ARG A 279 9.23 4.07 4.58
N ARG A 280 8.06 3.47 4.82
CA ARG A 280 7.39 2.60 3.82
C ARG A 280 7.07 3.35 2.54
N VAL A 281 6.57 4.58 2.63
CA VAL A 281 6.30 5.44 1.46
C VAL A 281 7.59 5.70 0.70
N LEU A 282 8.65 6.16 1.37
CA LEU A 282 9.94 6.43 0.76
C LEU A 282 10.54 5.19 0.09
N LEU A 283 10.49 4.03 0.74
CA LEU A 283 10.96 2.77 0.16
C LEU A 283 10.15 2.35 -1.06
N THR A 284 8.83 2.58 -1.06
CA THR A 284 7.97 2.32 -2.21
C THR A 284 8.33 3.24 -3.39
N THR A 285 8.52 4.53 -3.12
CA THR A 285 8.96 5.52 -4.12
C THR A 285 10.33 5.15 -4.69
N ILE A 286 11.30 4.83 -3.82
CA ILE A 286 12.65 4.41 -4.23
C ILE A 286 12.59 3.13 -5.05
N HIS A 287 11.78 2.15 -4.64
CA HIS A 287 11.57 0.92 -5.42
C HIS A 287 11.04 1.23 -6.82
N GLY A 288 10.10 2.17 -6.94
CA GLY A 288 9.62 2.68 -8.23
C GLY A 288 10.75 3.23 -9.12
N TYR A 289 11.70 3.99 -8.55
CA TYR A 289 12.88 4.46 -9.30
C TYR A 289 13.75 3.30 -9.81
N TYR A 290 13.93 2.23 -9.04
CA TYR A 290 14.63 1.04 -9.53
C TYR A 290 13.91 0.35 -10.67
N LEU A 291 12.58 0.23 -10.61
CA LEU A 291 11.80 -0.34 -11.72
C LEU A 291 11.94 0.51 -12.99
N GLN A 292 11.92 1.84 -12.86
CA GLN A 292 12.15 2.75 -13.98
C GLN A 292 13.58 2.64 -14.54
N ALA A 293 14.59 2.53 -13.67
CA ALA A 293 15.99 2.35 -14.08
C ALA A 293 16.19 1.02 -14.80
N LEU A 294 15.60 -0.07 -14.29
CA LEU A 294 15.62 -1.39 -14.92
C LEU A 294 14.98 -1.38 -16.30
N ALA A 295 13.89 -0.64 -16.48
CA ALA A 295 13.23 -0.50 -17.77
C ALA A 295 14.08 0.27 -18.81
N ARG A 296 15.03 1.10 -18.38
CA ARG A 296 15.91 1.91 -19.24
C ARG A 296 17.27 1.25 -19.52
N LEU A 297 17.71 0.31 -18.68
CA LEU A 297 18.99 -0.37 -18.84
C LEU A 297 18.92 -1.47 -19.93
N PRO A 298 19.99 -1.71 -20.70
CA PRO A 298 20.01 -2.75 -21.73
C PRO A 298 19.76 -4.14 -21.13
N LYS A 299 18.75 -4.87 -21.63
CA LYS A 299 18.34 -6.18 -21.09
C LYS A 299 19.46 -7.21 -21.08
N GLU A 300 20.23 -7.30 -22.16
CA GLU A 300 21.38 -8.23 -22.26
C GLU A 300 22.50 -7.85 -21.29
N GLY A 301 22.79 -6.54 -21.19
CA GLY A 301 23.77 -6.01 -20.23
C GLY A 301 23.35 -6.24 -18.79
N LEU A 302 22.06 -6.10 -18.45
CA LEU A 302 21.53 -6.43 -17.12
C LEU A 302 21.81 -7.88 -16.73
N ARG A 303 21.54 -8.83 -17.63
CA ARG A 303 21.68 -10.27 -17.35
C ARG A 303 23.14 -10.68 -17.15
N SER A 304 24.05 -10.14 -17.97
CA SER A 304 25.44 -10.61 -18.04
C SER A 304 26.45 -9.77 -17.27
N GLN A 305 26.21 -8.46 -17.13
CA GLN A 305 27.22 -7.50 -16.68
C GLN A 305 26.75 -6.60 -15.52
N TYR A 306 25.54 -6.06 -15.60
CA TYR A 306 25.08 -4.99 -14.71
C TYR A 306 24.33 -5.47 -13.48
N HIS A 307 23.88 -6.73 -13.42
CA HIS A 307 23.15 -7.25 -12.24
C HIS A 307 23.95 -7.09 -10.94
N HIS A 308 25.25 -7.41 -10.96
CA HIS A 308 26.11 -7.30 -9.79
C HIS A 308 26.33 -5.83 -9.43
N SER A 309 26.70 -5.00 -10.40
CA SER A 309 27.00 -3.59 -10.16
C SER A 309 25.76 -2.81 -9.70
N LEU A 310 24.58 -3.12 -10.23
CA LEU A 310 23.32 -2.54 -9.79
C LEU A 310 23.05 -2.87 -8.33
N LEU A 311 23.13 -4.14 -7.94
CA LEU A 311 22.83 -4.58 -6.58
C LEU A 311 23.89 -4.21 -5.53
N HIS A 312 25.11 -3.89 -5.97
CA HIS A 312 26.19 -3.47 -5.10
C HIS A 312 26.31 -1.95 -4.97
N ALA A 313 26.19 -1.21 -6.07
CA ALA A 313 26.54 0.20 -6.12
C ALA A 313 25.55 1.07 -6.90
N GLY A 314 24.47 0.50 -7.47
CA GLY A 314 23.43 1.24 -8.20
C GLY A 314 22.55 2.10 -7.30
N HIS A 315 23.15 2.92 -6.44
CA HIS A 315 22.44 3.76 -5.48
C HIS A 315 21.68 4.88 -6.16
N CYS A 316 20.55 5.30 -5.57
CA CYS A 316 19.72 6.38 -6.14
C CYS A 316 20.10 7.78 -5.66
N TYR A 317 21.11 7.89 -4.79
CA TYR A 317 21.69 9.17 -4.39
C TYR A 317 22.84 9.56 -5.31
N GLY A 318 23.04 10.86 -5.49
CA GLY A 318 24.01 11.43 -6.42
C GLY A 318 23.56 12.80 -6.93
N PRO A 319 24.32 13.42 -7.85
CA PRO A 319 24.04 14.76 -8.34
C PRO A 319 22.89 14.84 -9.36
N LEU A 320 22.39 13.70 -9.86
CA LEU A 320 21.30 13.64 -10.85
C LEU A 320 19.96 13.29 -10.19
N ASP A 321 18.90 13.16 -11.00
CA ASP A 321 17.65 12.56 -10.54
C ASP A 321 17.86 11.09 -10.10
N PRO A 322 16.99 10.55 -9.23
CA PRO A 322 17.18 9.22 -8.66
C PRO A 322 17.34 8.09 -9.69
N VAL A 323 16.64 8.16 -10.82
CA VAL A 323 16.71 7.12 -11.86
C VAL A 323 18.04 7.21 -12.60
N SER A 324 18.45 8.42 -12.99
CA SER A 324 19.74 8.65 -13.65
C SER A 324 20.92 8.28 -12.74
N ASN A 325 20.85 8.57 -11.44
CA ASN A 325 21.88 8.16 -10.47
C ASN A 325 22.01 6.63 -10.42
N ILE A 326 20.89 5.89 -10.36
CA ILE A 326 20.93 4.41 -10.36
C ILE A 326 21.66 3.91 -11.61
N ILE A 327 21.32 4.43 -12.79
CA ILE A 327 21.91 4.01 -14.07
C ILE A 327 23.41 4.35 -14.11
N VAL A 328 23.78 5.58 -13.81
CA VAL A 328 25.17 6.05 -13.87
C VAL A 328 26.05 5.31 -12.86
N ASN A 329 25.59 5.16 -11.62
CA ASN A 329 26.34 4.44 -10.59
C ASN A 329 26.52 2.95 -10.95
N THR A 330 25.50 2.34 -11.55
CA THR A 330 25.56 0.95 -12.04
C THR A 330 26.60 0.77 -13.15
N ILE A 331 26.62 1.67 -14.14
CA ILE A 331 27.56 1.62 -15.27
C ILE A 331 28.99 1.94 -14.79
N TRP A 332 29.14 2.96 -13.96
CA TRP A 332 30.43 3.34 -13.38
C TRP A 332 31.05 2.19 -12.60
N TYR A 333 30.29 1.57 -11.70
CA TYR A 333 30.80 0.47 -10.88
C TYR A 333 31.15 -0.75 -11.72
N SER A 334 30.37 -1.07 -12.76
CA SER A 334 30.69 -2.16 -13.69
C SER A 334 32.03 -1.97 -14.40
N ARG A 335 32.39 -0.72 -14.73
CA ARG A 335 33.66 -0.39 -15.37
C ARG A 335 34.83 -0.35 -14.40
N ALA A 336 34.61 0.21 -13.21
CA ALA A 336 35.65 0.32 -12.18
C ALA A 336 35.98 -1.04 -11.54
N TYR A 337 34.99 -1.93 -11.44
CA TYR A 337 35.10 -3.24 -10.79
C TYR A 337 34.49 -4.35 -11.67
N PRO A 338 35.13 -4.70 -12.80
CA PRO A 338 34.62 -5.71 -13.72
C PRO A 338 34.59 -7.10 -13.08
N LEU A 339 33.54 -7.88 -13.35
CA LEU A 339 33.44 -9.26 -12.89
C LEU A 339 34.51 -10.13 -13.57
N THR A 340 35.26 -10.89 -12.77
CA THR A 340 36.25 -11.86 -13.26
C THR A 340 35.61 -13.14 -13.78
N LYS A 341 34.36 -13.44 -13.37
CA LYS A 341 33.56 -14.57 -13.86
C LYS A 341 32.23 -14.05 -14.41
N LYS A 342 31.91 -14.43 -15.64
CA LYS A 342 30.60 -14.14 -16.24
C LYS A 342 29.55 -15.04 -15.58
N VAL A 343 28.55 -14.42 -14.97
CA VAL A 343 27.36 -15.10 -14.43
C VAL A 343 26.17 -14.51 -15.14
N ASP A 344 25.48 -15.31 -15.95
CA ASP A 344 24.24 -14.87 -16.56
C ASP A 344 23.08 -15.13 -15.60
N LEU A 345 22.34 -14.07 -15.26
CA LEU A 345 21.15 -14.18 -14.43
C LEU A 345 19.89 -14.07 -15.29
N GLU A 346 18.90 -14.90 -14.97
CA GLU A 346 17.60 -14.83 -15.63
C GLU A 346 16.76 -13.63 -15.16
N ALA A 347 16.81 -13.36 -13.86
CA ALA A 347 16.06 -12.30 -13.22
C ALA A 347 16.80 -11.77 -11.98
N ILE A 348 16.53 -10.53 -11.65
CA ILE A 348 17.01 -9.90 -10.41
C ILE A 348 15.98 -10.20 -9.31
N SER A 349 16.44 -10.76 -8.20
CA SER A 349 15.55 -11.11 -7.10
C SER A 349 14.88 -9.87 -6.47
N SER A 350 13.62 -10.00 -6.08
CA SER A 350 12.87 -8.97 -5.33
C SER A 350 13.58 -8.60 -4.02
N LYS A 351 14.16 -9.59 -3.32
CA LYS A 351 14.98 -9.38 -2.12
C LYS A 351 16.24 -8.54 -2.40
N GLY A 352 16.90 -8.77 -3.54
CA GLY A 352 18.05 -7.98 -3.99
C GLY A 352 17.67 -6.52 -4.23
N LEU A 353 16.56 -6.29 -4.95
CA LEU A 353 16.03 -4.95 -5.21
C LEU A 353 15.62 -4.23 -3.93
N LEU A 354 14.93 -4.92 -3.01
CA LEU A 354 14.58 -4.34 -1.71
C LEU A 354 15.84 -3.94 -0.92
N ARG A 355 16.88 -4.80 -0.91
CA ARG A 355 18.13 -4.52 -0.20
C ARG A 355 18.81 -3.26 -0.72
N ILE A 356 18.92 -3.08 -2.04
CA ILE A 356 19.56 -1.91 -2.61
C ILE A 356 18.69 -0.64 -2.47
N ALA A 357 17.35 -0.77 -2.49
CA ALA A 357 16.44 0.31 -2.15
C ALA A 357 16.61 0.80 -0.71
N VAL A 358 16.68 -0.13 0.25
CA VAL A 358 16.92 0.21 1.67
C VAL A 358 18.29 0.86 1.87
N ARG A 359 19.35 0.38 1.21
CA ARG A 359 20.68 1.02 1.26
C ARG A 359 20.65 2.44 0.71
N SER A 360 19.94 2.67 -0.39
CA SER A 360 19.81 4.01 -0.96
C SER A 360 19.00 4.96 -0.07
N PHE A 361 17.94 4.47 0.57
CA PHE A 361 17.22 5.22 1.60
C PHE A 361 18.16 5.68 2.73
N TYR A 362 18.96 4.76 3.29
CA TYR A 362 19.92 5.10 4.34
C TYR A 362 21.01 6.06 3.87
N GLY A 363 21.49 5.92 2.63
CA GLY A 363 22.46 6.84 2.04
C GLY A 363 21.90 8.26 1.91
N LEU A 364 20.66 8.40 1.42
CA LEU A 364 19.96 9.69 1.32
C LEU A 364 19.78 10.34 2.70
N LEU A 365 19.36 9.55 3.68
CA LEU A 365 19.14 10.02 5.04
C LEU A 365 20.43 10.45 5.73
N SER A 366 21.49 9.64 5.61
CA SER A 366 22.84 9.96 6.11
C SER A 366 23.38 11.23 5.48
N PHE A 367 23.20 11.37 4.17
CA PHE A 367 23.63 12.55 3.44
C PHE A 367 22.95 13.83 3.94
N LEU A 368 21.60 13.81 4.06
CA LEU A 368 20.84 14.98 4.53
C LEU A 368 21.20 15.36 5.97
N CYS A 369 21.24 14.39 6.87
CA CYS A 369 21.57 14.67 8.27
C CYS A 369 23.03 15.12 8.47
N THR A 370 23.96 14.65 7.65
CA THR A 370 25.37 15.09 7.70
C THR A 370 25.51 16.52 7.17
N ARG A 371 24.84 16.84 6.05
CA ARG A 371 24.89 18.17 5.42
C ARG A 371 24.17 19.23 6.24
N CYS A 372 23.03 18.89 6.83
CA CYS A 372 22.22 19.77 7.69
C CYS A 372 22.51 19.54 9.18
N ALA A 373 23.73 19.10 9.53
CA ALA A 373 24.12 18.86 10.90
C ALA A 373 24.11 20.15 11.74
N THR A 374 24.35 21.31 11.12
CA THR A 374 24.30 22.63 11.77
C THR A 374 22.91 23.02 12.26
N ASP A 375 21.86 22.45 11.66
CA ASP A 375 20.46 22.75 11.97
C ASP A 375 19.85 21.72 12.96
N ASN A 376 20.67 20.81 13.50
CA ASN A 376 20.22 19.68 14.33
C ASN A 376 19.11 18.83 13.66
N LEU A 377 19.14 18.70 12.33
CA LEU A 377 18.09 17.99 11.59
C LEU A 377 17.92 16.54 12.10
N SER A 378 16.74 16.23 12.62
CA SER A 378 16.40 14.89 13.08
C SER A 378 16.20 13.94 11.88
N PRO A 379 16.36 12.62 12.07
CA PRO A 379 16.07 11.64 11.01
C PRO A 379 14.62 11.74 10.52
N ASP A 380 13.67 12.04 11.41
CA ASP A 380 12.25 12.16 11.06
C ASP A 380 11.98 13.37 10.18
N GLU A 381 12.56 14.53 10.48
CA GLU A 381 12.46 15.71 9.64
C GLU A 381 13.15 15.49 8.28
N ALA A 382 14.29 14.79 8.27
CA ALA A 382 14.97 14.44 7.01
C ALA A 382 14.10 13.51 6.14
N MET A 383 13.42 12.52 6.73
CA MET A 383 12.47 11.67 6.00
C MET A 383 11.28 12.46 5.48
N GLN A 384 10.74 13.40 6.25
CA GLN A 384 9.64 14.27 5.80
C GLN A 384 10.07 15.14 4.62
N ARG A 385 11.28 15.71 4.66
CA ARG A 385 11.85 16.47 3.54
C ARG A 385 12.02 15.59 2.29
N LEU A 386 12.51 14.36 2.44
CA LEU A 386 12.59 13.40 1.33
C LEU A 386 11.21 13.07 0.76
N GLN A 387 10.21 12.92 1.62
CA GLN A 387 8.85 12.60 1.19
C GLN A 387 8.24 13.77 0.42
N ALA A 388 8.40 15.00 0.92
CA ALA A 388 7.95 16.21 0.23
C ALA A 388 8.63 16.38 -1.13
N ALA A 389 9.93 16.08 -1.23
CA ALA A 389 10.66 16.12 -2.50
C ALA A 389 10.21 15.03 -3.50
N GLY A 390 9.80 13.85 -3.00
CA GLY A 390 9.36 12.73 -3.84
C GLY A 390 7.89 12.78 -4.28
N LEU A 391 7.02 13.49 -3.54
CA LEU A 391 5.59 13.62 -3.86
C LEU A 391 5.29 14.51 -5.08
N ILE A 392 6.29 15.22 -5.61
CA ILE A 392 6.15 16.07 -6.81
C ILE A 392 6.20 15.22 -8.11
N SER A 393 6.55 13.93 -8.06
CA SER A 393 6.70 13.09 -9.25
C SER A 393 5.40 12.41 -9.75
N ALA A 394 4.24 12.63 -9.13
CA ALA A 394 2.99 11.94 -9.50
C ALA A 394 2.01 12.79 -10.34
N SER A 395 2.34 14.04 -10.69
CA SER A 395 1.57 14.87 -11.64
C SER A 395 2.42 15.22 -12.86
N PRO A 396 1.97 14.98 -14.11
CA PRO A 396 2.74 15.28 -15.31
C PRO A 396 2.79 16.78 -15.65
N ILE A 397 2.30 17.65 -14.77
CA ILE A 397 2.25 19.09 -14.98
C ILE A 397 2.60 19.76 -13.65
N LEU A 398 3.90 19.88 -13.37
CA LEU A 398 4.53 20.98 -12.63
C LEU A 398 6.05 20.77 -12.62
N THR A 399 6.63 21.25 -13.71
CA THR A 399 7.94 21.90 -13.85
C THR A 399 9.11 21.37 -13.01
N SER A 400 10.16 21.00 -13.76
CA SER A 400 11.56 20.74 -13.39
C SER A 400 12.26 21.84 -12.55
N SER A 401 11.55 22.69 -11.82
CA SER A 401 12.10 23.86 -11.14
C SER A 401 12.42 23.62 -9.66
N MET A 402 11.70 22.74 -8.94
CA MET A 402 11.93 22.57 -7.50
C MET A 402 13.07 21.59 -7.15
N ILE A 403 13.33 20.57 -7.98
CA ILE A 403 14.55 19.75 -7.82
C ILE A 403 15.78 20.61 -8.14
N ILE A 404 15.67 21.54 -9.09
CA ILE A 404 16.76 22.40 -9.52
C ILE A 404 17.02 23.57 -8.54
N THR A 405 16.03 24.06 -7.80
CA THR A 405 16.25 25.26 -6.95
C THR A 405 16.93 24.94 -5.62
N THR A 406 16.65 23.82 -4.96
CA THR A 406 17.44 23.38 -3.79
C THR A 406 18.81 22.84 -4.22
N MET A 407 18.95 22.51 -5.51
CA MET A 407 20.20 22.15 -6.17
C MET A 407 20.87 23.34 -6.91
N ARG A 408 20.48 24.59 -6.65
CA ARG A 408 21.12 25.76 -7.29
C ARG A 408 21.98 26.59 -6.33
N LEU A 409 22.18 26.09 -5.12
CA LEU A 409 23.18 26.57 -4.19
C LEU A 409 24.24 25.49 -3.89
N TRP A 410 24.47 24.55 -4.83
CA TRP A 410 25.54 23.55 -4.74
C TRP A 410 26.93 24.18 -4.87
#